data_AF-A0A0A2VER1-F1
#
_entry.id   AF-A0A0A2VER1-F1
#
_cell.length_a   1.000
_cell.length_b   1.000
_cell.length_c   1.000
_cell.angle_alpha   90.00
_cell.angle_beta   90.00
_cell.angle_gamma   90.00
#
_symmetry.space_group_name_H-M   'P 1'
#
loop_
_entity.id
_entity.type
_entity.pdbx_description
1 polymer ?
#
loop_
_entity_poly.entity_id
_entity_poly.type
_entity_poly.pdbx_seq_one_letter_code
_entity_poly.pdbx_strand_id
1 'polypeptide(L)'
;MAPYGTGSAIQQGIQAATAAVQGLAGGDLSKAIAGGAAPYLAEIIHKKTTDPITGEVNTEANLMAHAVLGAVVAKIQGNNALSGAAGATTAEFIAQQMYPGIKRDDLSEEQKQNISALSTLAAGLAGGLAGTARRRW
;
A
#
# COMPACT_ATOMS: atom_id res chain seq x y z
N MET A 1 13.90 -14.62 -11.37
CA MET A 1 12.43 -14.68 -11.37
C MET A 1 11.89 -13.47 -12.12
N ALA A 2 10.82 -13.61 -12.90
CA ALA A 2 10.20 -12.48 -13.61
C ALA A 2 9.52 -11.52 -12.61
N PRO A 3 9.69 -10.20 -12.74
CA PRO A 3 9.20 -9.23 -11.76
C PRO A 3 7.67 -9.14 -11.66
N TYR A 4 6.93 -9.66 -12.66
CA TYR A 4 5.46 -9.56 -12.77
C TYR A 4 4.74 -10.91 -12.95
N GLY A 5 5.28 -12.00 -12.39
CA GLY A 5 4.65 -13.33 -12.44
C GLY A 5 3.76 -13.65 -11.23
N THR A 6 2.89 -14.66 -11.36
CA THR A 6 2.15 -15.27 -10.25
C THR A 6 3.11 -15.73 -9.15
N GLY A 7 3.02 -15.13 -7.96
CA GLY A 7 3.94 -15.37 -6.82
C GLY A 7 5.12 -14.39 -6.72
N SER A 8 5.14 -13.32 -7.51
CA SER A 8 6.11 -12.22 -7.37
C SER A 8 5.89 -11.40 -6.09
N ALA A 9 6.95 -10.73 -5.62
CA ALA A 9 6.89 -9.85 -4.46
C ALA A 9 5.84 -8.74 -4.62
N ILE A 10 5.71 -8.17 -5.82
CA ILE A 10 4.69 -7.15 -6.11
C ILE A 10 3.28 -7.70 -5.99
N GLN A 11 3.00 -8.89 -6.54
CA GLN A 11 1.67 -9.49 -6.43
C GLN A 11 1.33 -9.84 -4.97
N GLN A 12 2.29 -10.41 -4.24
CA GLN A 12 2.10 -10.74 -2.83
C GLN A 12 1.90 -9.48 -1.97
N GLY A 13 2.66 -8.41 -2.24
CA GLY A 13 2.51 -7.11 -1.59
C GLY A 13 1.15 -6.46 -1.86
N ILE A 14 0.67 -6.51 -3.11
CA ILE A 14 -0.67 -6.05 -3.50
C ILE A 14 -1.76 -6.81 -2.72
N GLN A 15 -1.66 -8.14 -2.65
CA GLN A 15 -2.60 -8.97 -1.93
C GLN A 15 -2.57 -8.70 -0.43
N ALA A 16 -1.37 -8.56 0.16
CA ALA A 16 -1.19 -8.27 1.57
C ALA A 16 -1.77 -6.90 1.97
N ALA A 17 -1.48 -5.84 1.21
CA ALA A 17 -2.03 -4.51 1.45
C ALA A 17 -3.57 -4.50 1.32
N THR A 18 -4.09 -5.18 0.29
CA THR A 18 -5.55 -5.30 0.09
C THR A 18 -6.21 -6.03 1.25
N ALA A 19 -5.64 -7.16 1.68
CA ALA A 19 -6.12 -7.92 2.82
C ALA A 19 -6.07 -7.12 4.13
N ALA A 20 -5.03 -6.32 4.34
CA ALA A 20 -4.95 -5.45 5.51
C ALA A 20 -6.08 -4.42 5.52
N VAL A 21 -6.31 -3.72 4.41
CA VAL A 21 -7.41 -2.73 4.30
C VAL A 21 -8.78 -3.40 4.46
N GLN A 22 -8.99 -4.58 3.88
CA GLN A 22 -10.25 -5.34 3.96
C GLN A 22 -10.48 -5.98 5.33
N GLY A 23 -9.43 -6.33 6.06
CA GLY A 23 -9.50 -6.97 7.38
C GLY A 23 -10.04 -6.04 8.47
N LEU A 24 -10.23 -4.75 8.17
CA LEU A 24 -10.70 -3.79 9.14
C LEU A 24 -12.22 -3.83 9.32
N ALA A 25 -12.64 -4.31 10.50
CA ALA A 25 -14.03 -4.22 10.95
C ALA A 25 -14.42 -2.75 11.18
N GLY A 26 -15.33 -2.22 10.36
CA GLY A 26 -15.91 -0.88 10.57
C GLY A 26 -15.77 0.09 9.40
N GLY A 27 -15.03 -0.25 8.35
CA GLY A 27 -15.02 0.50 7.08
C GLY A 27 -14.38 1.90 7.11
N ASP A 28 -13.87 2.35 8.26
CA ASP A 28 -13.19 3.63 8.44
C ASP A 28 -11.74 3.41 8.89
N LEU A 29 -10.84 3.35 7.92
CA LEU A 29 -9.41 3.11 8.15
C LEU A 29 -8.77 4.22 8.99
N SER A 30 -9.18 5.48 8.82
CA SER A 30 -8.65 6.60 9.60
C SER A 30 -8.99 6.43 11.09
N LYS A 31 -10.25 6.14 11.41
CA LYS A 31 -10.68 5.92 12.80
C LYS A 31 -10.04 4.68 13.41
N ALA A 32 -9.90 3.61 12.64
CA ALA A 32 -9.26 2.41 13.14
C ALA A 32 -7.79 2.59 13.48
N ILE A 33 -7.04 3.30 12.63
CA ILE A 33 -5.65 3.66 12.92
C ILE A 33 -5.59 4.53 14.18
N ALA A 34 -6.46 5.54 14.31
CA ALA A 34 -6.54 6.37 15.50
C ALA A 34 -6.93 5.58 16.76
N GLY A 35 -7.71 4.50 16.61
CA GLY A 35 -8.07 3.56 17.68
C GLY A 35 -7.03 2.49 17.96
N GLY A 36 -5.83 2.56 17.35
CA GLY A 36 -4.73 1.64 17.63
C GLY A 36 -4.72 0.36 16.78
N ALA A 37 -5.40 0.31 15.63
CA ALA A 37 -5.40 -0.86 14.75
C ALA A 37 -4.10 -1.03 13.94
N ALA A 38 -3.14 -0.10 14.03
CA ALA A 38 -1.90 -0.16 13.25
C ALA A 38 -1.11 -1.49 13.43
N PRO A 39 -0.90 -2.02 14.66
CA PRO A 39 -0.23 -3.31 14.83
C PRO A 39 -1.01 -4.48 14.22
N TYR A 40 -2.34 -4.42 14.25
CA TYR A 40 -3.19 -5.45 13.65
C TYR A 40 -3.07 -5.48 12.12
N LEU A 41 -3.04 -4.31 11.47
CA LEU A 41 -2.85 -4.22 10.02
C LEU A 41 -1.45 -4.68 9.60
N ALA A 42 -0.43 -4.32 10.39
CA ALA A 42 0.93 -4.81 10.19
C ALA A 42 1.01 -6.34 10.32
N GLU A 43 0.30 -6.92 11.29
CA GLU A 43 0.24 -8.37 11.49
C GLU A 43 -0.44 -9.09 10.31
N ILE A 44 -1.50 -8.51 9.73
CA ILE A 44 -2.10 -9.05 8.50
C ILE A 44 -1.09 -9.05 7.37
N ILE A 45 -0.38 -7.93 7.16
CA ILE A 45 0.65 -7.82 6.12
C ILE A 45 1.72 -8.89 6.35
N HIS A 46 2.26 -8.97 7.57
CA HIS A 46 3.25 -9.97 7.96
C HIS A 46 2.79 -11.37 7.57
N LYS A 47 1.63 -11.82 8.07
CA LYS A 47 1.04 -13.13 7.76
C LYS A 47 0.84 -13.40 6.28
N LYS A 48 0.46 -12.39 5.49
CA LYS A 48 0.25 -12.53 4.05
C LYS A 48 1.56 -12.56 3.25
N THR A 49 2.64 -12.11 3.86
CA THR A 49 3.98 -12.09 3.26
C THR A 49 4.91 -13.18 3.79
N THR A 50 4.48 -13.92 4.82
CA THR A 50 5.20 -15.06 5.36
C THR A 50 4.83 -16.33 4.61
N ASP A 51 5.84 -17.07 4.17
CA ASP A 51 5.66 -18.41 3.63
C ASP A 51 5.15 -19.36 4.74
N PRO A 52 4.01 -20.05 4.56
CA PRO A 52 3.43 -20.88 5.61
C PRO A 52 4.17 -22.20 5.83
N ILE A 53 5.06 -22.59 4.93
CA ILE A 53 5.87 -23.82 5.00
C ILE A 53 7.22 -23.52 5.67
N THR A 54 7.90 -22.45 5.24
CA THR A 54 9.24 -22.12 5.74
C THR A 54 9.23 -21.14 6.92
N GLY A 55 8.14 -20.38 7.08
CA GLY A 55 8.06 -19.30 8.08
C GLY A 55 8.86 -18.05 7.68
N GLU A 56 9.44 -18.01 6.49
CA GLU A 56 10.24 -16.87 6.04
C GLU A 56 9.35 -15.74 5.51
N VAL A 57 9.70 -14.51 5.86
CA VAL A 57 9.00 -13.32 5.35
C VAL A 57 9.60 -12.91 4.02
N ASN A 58 8.75 -12.77 2.99
CA ASN A 58 9.11 -12.04 1.79
C ASN A 58 9.22 -10.54 2.12
N THR A 59 10.43 -10.10 2.46
CA THR A 59 10.71 -8.73 2.93
C THR A 59 10.36 -7.67 1.90
N GLU A 60 10.52 -7.97 0.61
CA GLU A 60 10.17 -7.06 -0.48
C GLU A 60 8.64 -6.90 -0.57
N ALA A 61 7.89 -8.00 -0.57
CA ALA A 61 6.42 -7.96 -0.56
C ALA A 61 5.87 -7.26 0.69
N ASN A 62 6.49 -7.52 1.84
CA ASN A 62 6.14 -6.90 3.11
C ASN A 62 6.34 -5.38 3.06
N LEU A 63 7.50 -4.92 2.60
CA LEU A 63 7.80 -3.50 2.41
C LEU A 63 6.82 -2.84 1.44
N MET A 64 6.55 -3.46 0.28
CA MET A 64 5.60 -2.95 -0.71
C MET A 64 4.20 -2.80 -0.10
N ALA A 65 3.74 -3.79 0.67
CA ALA A 65 2.44 -3.75 1.32
C ALA A 65 2.34 -2.64 2.36
N HIS A 66 3.40 -2.44 3.17
CA HIS A 66 3.49 -1.32 4.11
C HIS A 66 3.53 0.03 3.42
N ALA A 67 4.26 0.16 2.31
CA ALA A 67 4.32 1.40 1.52
C ALA A 67 2.94 1.76 0.95
N VAL A 68 2.21 0.78 0.42
CA VAL A 68 0.83 0.97 -0.07
C VAL A 68 -0.09 1.35 1.09
N LEU A 69 -0.06 0.65 2.22
CA LEU A 69 -0.92 0.96 3.36
C LEU A 69 -0.63 2.36 3.91
N GLY A 70 0.64 2.73 4.07
CA GLY A 70 1.06 4.06 4.50
C GLY A 70 0.59 5.16 3.54
N ALA A 71 0.70 4.90 2.23
CA ALA A 71 0.17 5.79 1.20
C ALA A 71 -1.36 5.95 1.27
N VAL A 72 -2.11 4.86 1.47
CA VAL A 72 -3.57 4.91 1.66
C VAL A 72 -3.90 5.78 2.87
N VAL A 73 -3.25 5.53 4.01
CA VAL A 73 -3.45 6.27 5.26
C VAL A 73 -3.13 7.76 5.08
N ALA A 74 -1.98 8.09 4.48
CA ALA A 74 -1.61 9.48 4.19
C ALA A 74 -2.62 10.18 3.27
N LYS A 75 -3.14 9.46 2.27
CA LYS A 75 -4.14 9.96 1.33
C LYS A 75 -5.50 10.23 1.99
N ILE A 76 -5.97 9.35 2.88
CA ILE A 76 -7.27 9.52 3.57
C ILE A 76 -7.21 10.51 4.74
N GLN A 77 -6.04 10.71 5.36
CA GLN A 77 -5.86 11.69 6.44
C GLN A 77 -5.79 13.14 5.93
N GLY A 78 -5.94 13.37 4.62
CA GLY A 78 -6.16 14.70 4.07
C GLY A 78 -4.96 15.62 4.14
N ASN A 79 -3.73 15.10 4.10
CA ASN A 79 -2.56 15.95 3.94
C ASN A 79 -2.72 16.74 2.61
N ASN A 80 -2.89 18.06 2.73
CA ASN A 80 -3.48 19.02 1.77
C ASN A 80 -2.75 19.18 0.41
N ALA A 81 -2.49 18.09 -0.32
CA ALA A 81 -1.96 18.09 -1.69
C ALA A 81 -2.89 17.42 -2.71
N LEU A 82 -4.06 16.95 -2.25
CA LEU A 82 -4.91 15.99 -2.96
C LEU A 82 -5.99 16.62 -3.86
N SER A 83 -5.82 17.88 -4.29
CA SER A 83 -6.73 18.56 -5.24
C SER A 83 -6.30 18.41 -6.72
N GLY A 84 -5.25 17.64 -7.01
CA GLY A 84 -4.78 17.40 -8.39
C GLY A 84 -3.42 16.69 -8.49
N ALA A 85 -2.61 16.70 -7.42
CA ALA A 85 -1.28 16.09 -7.36
C ALA A 85 -1.24 14.70 -6.67
N ALA A 86 -2.41 14.08 -6.45
CA ALA A 86 -2.54 12.84 -5.67
C ALA A 86 -1.69 11.66 -6.18
N GLY A 87 -1.38 11.64 -7.48
CA GLY A 87 -0.52 10.63 -8.09
C GLY A 87 0.96 10.86 -7.83
N ALA A 88 1.41 12.12 -7.84
CA ALA A 88 2.77 12.48 -7.50
C ALA A 88 3.01 12.15 -6.03
N THR A 89 2.28 12.75 -5.09
CA THR A 89 2.61 12.62 -3.66
C THR A 89 2.54 11.20 -3.12
N THR A 90 1.62 10.38 -3.67
CA THR A 90 1.55 8.95 -3.39
C THR A 90 2.77 8.20 -3.94
N ALA A 91 3.16 8.48 -5.19
CA ALA A 91 4.33 7.88 -5.80
C ALA A 91 5.64 8.35 -5.16
N GLU A 92 5.75 9.61 -4.77
CA GLU A 92 6.87 10.11 -3.95
C GLU A 92 6.95 9.40 -2.60
N PHE A 93 5.82 9.23 -1.91
CA PHE A 93 5.81 8.51 -0.64
C PHE A 93 6.28 7.06 -0.82
N ILE A 94 5.72 6.34 -1.79
CA ILE A 94 6.10 4.95 -2.06
C ILE A 94 7.57 4.86 -2.50
N ALA A 95 8.05 5.78 -3.33
CA ALA A 95 9.45 5.85 -3.73
C ALA A 95 10.38 6.07 -2.52
N GLN A 96 10.01 6.95 -1.58
CA GLN A 96 10.79 7.17 -0.36
C GLN A 96 10.84 5.93 0.55
N GLN A 97 9.74 5.18 0.62
CA GLN A 97 9.68 3.96 1.43
C GLN A 97 10.48 2.81 0.81
N MET A 98 10.38 2.63 -0.52
CA MET A 98 11.00 1.50 -1.21
C MET A 98 12.46 1.76 -1.61
N TYR A 99 12.79 3.02 -1.93
CA TYR A 99 14.07 3.43 -2.51
C TYR A 99 14.62 4.67 -1.79
N PRO A 100 14.87 4.60 -0.48
CA PRO A 100 15.32 5.74 0.30
C PRO A 100 16.65 6.28 -0.24
N GLY A 101 16.72 7.59 -0.46
CA GLY A 101 17.93 8.28 -0.93
C GLY A 101 18.19 8.22 -2.43
N ILE A 102 17.34 7.53 -3.21
CA ILE A 102 17.43 7.51 -4.69
C ILE A 102 16.55 8.63 -5.25
N LYS A 103 17.11 9.50 -6.12
CA LYS A 103 16.32 10.52 -6.80
C LYS A 103 15.43 9.87 -7.85
N ARG A 104 14.28 10.49 -8.16
CA ARG A 104 13.32 9.94 -9.13
C ARG A 104 13.93 9.69 -10.51
N ASP A 105 14.85 10.56 -10.92
CA ASP A 105 15.53 10.47 -12.22
C ASP A 105 16.54 9.30 -12.26
N ASP A 106 17.06 8.92 -11.09
CA ASP A 106 18.02 7.82 -10.92
C ASP A 106 17.32 6.46 -10.73
N LEU A 107 15.98 6.43 -10.66
CA LEU A 107 15.23 5.18 -10.63
C LEU A 107 15.27 4.50 -12.01
N SER A 108 15.48 3.20 -12.01
CA SER A 108 15.27 2.37 -13.19
C SER A 108 13.80 2.37 -13.62
N GLU A 109 13.55 2.05 -14.89
CA GLU A 109 12.19 1.98 -15.43
C GLU A 109 11.33 0.94 -14.72
N GLU A 110 11.93 -0.18 -14.28
CA GLU A 110 11.24 -1.19 -13.48
C GLU A 110 10.80 -0.64 -12.11
N GLN A 111 11.68 0.10 -11.41
CA GLN A 111 11.34 0.73 -10.13
C GLN A 111 10.22 1.76 -10.31
N LYS A 112 10.25 2.55 -11.39
CA LYS A 112 9.18 3.52 -11.72
C LYS A 112 7.85 2.81 -12.01
N GLN A 113 7.88 1.69 -12.74
CA GLN A 113 6.70 0.87 -13.01
C GLN A 113 6.11 0.28 -11.72
N ASN A 114 6.95 -0.22 -10.83
CA ASN A 114 6.53 -0.71 -9.51
C ASN A 114 5.88 0.40 -8.69
N ILE A 115 6.51 1.57 -8.60
CA ILE A 115 5.95 2.74 -7.90
C ILE A 115 4.60 3.13 -8.51
N SER A 116 4.48 3.17 -9.84
CA SER A 116 3.24 3.53 -10.53
C SER A 116 2.11 2.54 -10.23
N ALA A 117 2.40 1.24 -10.28
CA ALA A 117 1.43 0.19 -9.98
C ALA A 117 0.95 0.26 -8.51
N LEU A 118 1.87 0.38 -7.57
CA LEU A 118 1.55 0.49 -6.14
C LEU A 118 0.82 1.79 -5.80
N SER A 119 1.15 2.89 -6.49
CA SER A 119 0.47 4.18 -6.32
C SER A 119 -0.97 4.11 -6.83
N THR A 120 -1.18 3.45 -7.97
CA THR A 120 -2.52 3.21 -8.51
C THR A 120 -3.35 2.36 -7.56
N LEU A 121 -2.75 1.30 -6.99
CA LEU A 121 -3.39 0.50 -5.96
C LEU A 121 -3.79 1.33 -4.74
N ALA A 122 -2.85 2.08 -4.16
CA ALA A 122 -3.12 2.93 -3.00
C ALA A 122 -4.22 3.95 -3.29
N ALA A 123 -4.21 4.52 -4.50
CA ALA A 123 -5.24 5.45 -4.93
C ALA A 123 -6.62 4.79 -5.04
N GLY A 124 -6.69 3.57 -5.58
CA GLY A 124 -7.91 2.78 -5.69
C GLY A 124 -8.45 2.33 -4.34
N LEU A 125 -7.59 1.86 -3.43
CA LEU A 125 -7.97 1.48 -2.06
C LEU A 125 -8.54 2.68 -1.29
N ALA A 126 -7.85 3.83 -1.30
CA ALA A 126 -8.35 5.05 -0.67
C ALA A 126 -9.66 5.56 -1.31
N GLY A 127 -9.79 5.45 -2.63
CA GLY A 127 -11.01 5.81 -3.36
C GLY A 127 -12.20 4.90 -3.01
N GLY A 128 -11.97 3.59 -2.84
CA GLY A 128 -12.99 2.63 -2.42
C GLY A 128 -13.51 2.89 -1.00
N LEU A 129 -12.60 3.27 -0.09
CA LEU A 129 -12.96 3.69 1.27
C LEU A 129 -13.81 4.98 1.26
N ALA A 130 -13.44 5.98 0.44
CA ALA A 130 -14.21 7.22 0.30
C ALA A 130 -15.56 7.02 -0.44
N GLY A 131 -15.63 6.09 -1.39
CA GLY A 131 -16.82 5.79 -2.20
C GLY A 131 -17.90 4.99 -1.48
N THR A 132 -17.54 4.22 -0.44
CA THR A 132 -18.51 3.46 0.38
C THR A 132 -19.46 4.39 1.16
N ALA A 133 -19.05 5.62 1.43
CA ALA A 133 -19.92 6.64 2.04
C ALA A 133 -20.98 7.21 1.06
N ARG A 134 -20.83 7.00 -0.26
CA ARG A 134 -21.67 7.65 -1.30
C ARG A 134 -22.65 6.71 -2.02
N ARG A 135 -22.76 5.45 -1.59
CA ARG A 135 -23.77 4.49 -2.09
C ARG A 135 -24.67 4.00 -0.96
N ARG A 136 -25.53 4.89 -0.47
CA ARG A 136 -26.84 4.53 0.12
C ARG A 136 -27.81 5.66 -0.19
N TRP A 137 -28.51 5.52 -1.31
CA TRP A 137 -29.85 6.06 -1.51
C TRP A 137 -30.62 4.97 -2.26
#